data_AF-A0A8J7KH73-F1
#
_entry.id   AF-A0A8J7KH73-F1
#
_cell.length_a   1.000
_cell.length_b   1.000
_cell.length_c   1.000
_cell.angle_alpha   90.00
_cell.angle_beta   90.00
_cell.angle_gamma   90.00
#
_symmetry.space_group_name_H-M   'P 1'
#
loop_
_entity.id
_entity.type
_entity.pdbx_description
1 polymer ?
#
loop_
_entity_poly.entity_id
_entity_poly.type
_entity_poly.pdbx_seq_one_letter_code
_entity_poly.pdbx_strand_id
1 'polypeptide(L)'
;MMPTPGDVVRLTKSASPQFGKPLILRVTKTEGRRSSVYGWAWIEGYVLDNSGNAITKRSVFVNLQGIAPQTSRHPLRHARV
;
A
#
# COMPACT_ATOMS: atom_id res chain seq x y z
N MET A 1 9.46 3.96 -7.50
CA MET A 1 8.61 3.10 -8.35
C MET A 1 7.14 3.32 -7.98
N MET A 2 6.20 3.34 -8.92
CA MET A 2 4.78 3.48 -8.61
C MET A 2 4.18 2.12 -8.23
N PRO A 3 3.45 2.01 -7.09
CA PRO A 3 2.74 0.78 -6.76
C PRO A 3 1.70 0.45 -7.82
N THR A 4 1.49 -0.82 -8.08
CA THR A 4 0.51 -1.34 -9.02
C THR A 4 -0.57 -2.16 -8.30
N PRO A 5 -1.77 -2.32 -8.88
CA PRO A 5 -2.79 -3.19 -8.30
C PRO A 5 -2.24 -4.60 -8.03
N GLY A 6 -2.41 -5.08 -6.80
CA GLY A 6 -1.86 -6.36 -6.32
C GLY A 6 -0.66 -6.21 -5.39
N ASP A 7 0.12 -5.13 -5.52
CA ASP A 7 1.29 -4.88 -4.66
C ASP A 7 0.88 -4.74 -3.19
N VAL A 8 1.68 -5.32 -2.31
CA VAL A 8 1.55 -5.13 -0.87
C VAL A 8 2.66 -4.20 -0.41
N VAL A 9 2.27 -3.06 0.16
CA VAL A 9 3.19 -2.00 0.56
C VAL A 9 3.06 -1.71 2.05
N ARG A 10 4.18 -1.41 2.68
CA ARG A 10 4.22 -0.94 4.07
C ARG A 10 4.28 0.59 4.05
N LEU A 11 3.24 1.22 4.60
CA LEU A 11 3.15 2.66 4.71
C LEU A 11 3.58 3.09 6.12
N THR A 12 4.54 4.00 6.18
CA THR A 12 5.06 4.59 7.42
C THR A 12 5.06 6.10 7.31
N LYS A 13 5.49 6.81 8.36
CA LYS A 13 5.69 8.27 8.34
C LYS A 13 6.53 8.78 7.15
N SER A 14 7.41 7.95 6.58
CA SER A 14 8.19 8.31 5.38
C SER A 14 7.31 8.47 4.14
N ALA A 15 6.20 7.73 4.04
CA ALA A 15 5.25 7.81 2.95
C ALA A 15 4.21 8.94 3.15
N SER A 16 3.80 9.21 4.39
CA SER A 16 2.96 10.36 4.74
C SER A 16 2.92 10.54 6.26
N PRO A 17 2.92 11.80 6.79
CA PRO A 17 2.84 12.07 8.23
C PRO A 17 1.63 11.42 8.94
N GLN A 18 0.54 11.13 8.21
CA GLN A 18 -0.65 10.48 8.78
C GLN A 18 -0.41 9.06 9.28
N PHE A 19 0.70 8.42 8.90
CA PHE A 19 1.05 7.05 9.29
C PHE A 19 2.00 7.02 10.50
N GLY A 20 1.59 7.67 11.59
CA GLY A 20 2.31 7.57 12.87
C GLY A 20 2.43 6.13 13.38
N LYS A 21 1.40 5.30 13.09
CA LYS A 21 1.48 3.83 13.20
C LYS A 21 1.57 3.24 11.78
N PRO A 22 2.56 2.38 11.49
CA PRO A 22 2.65 1.73 10.20
C PRO A 22 1.41 0.90 9.87
N LEU A 23 1.06 0.82 8.59
CA LEU A 23 0.03 -0.10 8.10
C LEU A 23 0.49 -0.80 6.83
N ILE A 24 -0.12 -1.95 6.56
CA ILE A 24 0.12 -2.73 5.35
C ILE A 24 -1.08 -2.56 4.44
N LEU A 25 -0.85 -2.18 3.18
CA LEU A 25 -1.88 -1.94 2.20
C LEU A 25 -1.66 -2.83 0.98
N ARG A 26 -2.69 -3.60 0.59
CA ARG A 26 -2.74 -4.23 -0.72
C ARG A 26 -3.39 -3.27 -1.71
N VAL A 27 -2.62 -2.81 -2.68
CA VAL A 27 -3.03 -1.79 -3.65
C VAL A 27 -4.07 -2.36 -4.61
N THR A 28 -5.11 -1.59 -4.91
CA THR A 28 -6.14 -1.90 -5.92
C THR A 28 -6.18 -0.86 -7.03
N LYS A 29 -5.74 0.38 -6.75
CA LYS A 29 -5.70 1.48 -7.72
C LYS A 29 -4.56 2.43 -7.36
N THR A 30 -3.86 2.92 -8.37
CA THR A 30 -2.84 3.98 -8.23
C THR A 30 -3.15 5.07 -9.22
N GLU A 31 -3.18 6.32 -8.76
CA GLU A 31 -3.49 7.47 -9.60
C GLU A 31 -2.44 8.57 -9.43
N GLY A 32 -1.38 8.50 -10.23
CA GLY A 32 -0.27 9.46 -10.21
C GLY A 32 -0.57 10.79 -10.88
N ARG A 33 -1.46 10.83 -11.88
CA ARG A 33 -1.77 12.04 -12.66
C ARG A 33 -2.60 13.09 -11.90
N ARG A 34 -3.22 12.73 -10.78
CA ARG A 34 -4.11 13.65 -10.03
C ARG A 34 -3.40 14.48 -8.95
N SER A 35 -2.10 14.29 -8.74
CA SER A 35 -1.34 15.07 -7.76
C SER A 35 -0.71 16.31 -8.39
N SER A 36 -0.99 17.49 -7.83
CA SER A 36 -0.23 18.72 -8.12
C SER A 36 1.14 18.74 -7.43
N VAL A 37 1.40 17.80 -6.51
CA VAL A 37 2.67 17.68 -5.77
C VAL A 37 3.53 16.59 -6.42
N TYR A 38 4.69 17.00 -6.93
CA TYR A 38 5.64 16.09 -7.58
C TYR A 38 6.08 14.96 -6.63
N GLY A 39 6.08 13.73 -7.14
CA GLY A 39 6.47 12.54 -6.37
C GLY A 39 5.40 12.00 -5.42
N TRP A 40 4.23 12.63 -5.35
CA TRP A 40 3.09 12.15 -4.57
C TRP A 40 2.00 11.56 -5.46
N ALA A 41 1.26 10.60 -4.94
CA ALA A 41 0.15 9.96 -5.65
C ALA A 41 -0.97 9.57 -4.68
N TRP A 42 -2.18 9.49 -5.24
CA TRP A 42 -3.28 8.79 -4.58
C TRP A 42 -3.17 7.30 -4.84
N ILE A 43 -3.29 6.50 -3.79
CA ILE A 43 -3.43 5.04 -3.89
C ILE A 43 -4.69 4.61 -3.13
N GLU A 44 -5.38 3.63 -3.69
CA GLU A 44 -6.46 2.92 -3.02
C GLU A 44 -6.05 1.49 -2.77
N GLY A 45 -6.50 0.93 -1.65
CA GLY A 45 -6.26 -0.46 -1.35
C GLY A 45 -6.98 -0.94 -0.09
N TYR A 46 -6.76 -2.21 0.22
CA TYR A 46 -7.22 -2.82 1.46
C TYR A 46 -6.10 -2.83 2.49
N VAL A 47 -6.38 -2.33 3.69
CA VAL A 47 -5.50 -2.53 4.84
C VAL A 47 -5.51 -4.02 5.19
N LEU A 48 -4.35 -4.58 5.47
CA LEU A 48 -4.19 -5.97 5.88
C LEU A 48 -3.96 -6.07 7.40
N ASP A 49 -4.53 -7.12 8.00
CA ASP A 49 -4.13 -7.56 9.34
C ASP A 49 -2.80 -8.33 9.31
N ASN A 50 -2.35 -8.82 10.47
CA ASN A 50 -1.11 -9.60 10.59
C ASN A 50 -1.17 -10.97 9.89
N SER A 51 -2.37 -11.47 9.58
CA SER A 51 -2.60 -12.72 8.85
C SER A 51 -2.72 -12.49 7.34
N GLY A 52 -2.69 -11.24 6.88
CA GLY A 52 -2.83 -10.86 5.47
C GLY A 52 -4.29 -10.72 5.01
N ASN A 53 -5.27 -10.74 5.92
CA ASN A 53 -6.67 -10.57 5.56
C ASN A 53 -6.99 -9.09 5.34
N ALA A 54 -7.81 -8.80 4.32
CA ALA A 54 -8.32 -7.47 4.07
C ALA A 54 -9.34 -7.06 5.16
N ILE A 55 -9.06 -5.98 5.88
CA ILE A 55 -9.92 -5.51 6.98
C ILE A 55 -10.76 -4.28 6.59
N THR A 56 -10.19 -3.34 5.82
CA THR A 56 -10.89 -2.11 5.44
C THR A 56 -10.30 -1.50 4.19
N LYS A 57 -11.11 -0.85 3.35
CA LYS A 57 -10.65 -0.13 2.16
C LYS A 57 -10.26 1.31 2.54
N ARG A 58 -9.14 1.79 2.02
CA ARG A 58 -8.67 3.17 2.20
C ARG A 58 -8.16 3.78 0.90
N SER A 59 -8.39 5.08 0.76
CA SER A 59 -7.73 5.94 -0.24
C SER A 59 -6.78 6.87 0.50
N VAL A 60 -5.50 6.87 0.14
CA VAL A 60 -4.45 7.62 0.85
C VAL A 60 -3.55 8.37 -0.12
N PHE A 61 -3.04 9.52 0.32
CA PHE A 61 -2.11 10.35 -0.43
C PHE A 61 -0.69 10.15 0.12
N VAL A 62 0.22 9.69 -0.74
CA VAL A 62 1.54 9.20 -0.31
C VAL A 62 2.66 9.74 -1.19
N ASN A 63 3.82 9.98 -0.58
CA ASN A 63 5.08 10.18 -1.26
C ASN A 63 5.62 8.83 -1.74
N LEU A 64 5.81 8.69 -3.05
CA LEU A 64 6.26 7.45 -3.67
C LEU A 64 7.67 7.02 -3.24
N GLN A 65 8.53 7.98 -2.85
CA GLN A 65 9.88 7.67 -2.33
C GLN A 65 9.86 7.09 -0.92
N GLY A 66 8.78 7.32 -0.17
CA GLY A 66 8.62 6.83 1.20
C GLY A 66 7.99 5.44 1.31
N ILE A 67 7.58 4.85 0.19
CA ILE A 67 6.92 3.55 0.16
C ILE A 67 7.96 2.44 0.26
N ALA A 68 7.82 1.59 1.27
CA ALA A 68 8.61 0.36 1.37
C ALA A 68 7.79 -0.81 0.77
N PRO A 69 8.33 -1.54 -0.23
CA PRO A 69 7.71 -2.78 -0.67
C PRO A 69 7.69 -3.75 0.50
N GLN A 70 6.54 -4.39 0.72
CA GLN A 70 6.48 -5.50 1.65
C GLN A 70 6.82 -6.76 0.86
N THR A 71 8.08 -7.21 0.91
CA THR A 71 8.42 -8.55 0.47
C THR A 71 7.61 -9.52 1.31
N SER A 72 6.61 -10.15 0.70
CA SER A 72 5.81 -11.18 1.35
C SER A 72 6.74 -12.31 1.80
N ARG A 73 7.11 -12.33 3.08
CA ARG A 73 7.52 -13.57 3.75
C ARG A 73 6.25 -14.36 4.06
N HIS A 74 5.58 -14.82 3.01
CA HIS A 74 4.53 -15.82 3.14
C HIS A 74 4.65 -16.82 1.99
N PRO A 75 4.91 -18.11 2.29
CA PRO A 75 4.92 -19.14 1.25
C PRO A 75 3.50 -19.23 0.67
N LEU A 76 3.46 -19.26 -0.66
CA LEU A 76 2.26 -19.47 -1.47
C LEU A 76 1.47 -20.66 -0.91
N ARG A 77 0.39 -20.42 -0.17
CA ARG A 77 -0.67 -21.43 0.00
C ARG A 77 -1.66 -21.26 -1.13
N HIS A 78 -1.31 -21.82 -2.28
CA HIS A 78 -2.31 -22.35 -3.20
C HIS A 78 -2.95 -23.56 -2.51
N ALA A 79 -4.03 -23.36 -1.77
CA ALA A 79 -5.00 -24.42 -1.55
C ALA A 79 -5.94 -24.39 -2.76
N ARG A 80 -5.66 -25.28 -3.72
CA ARG A 80 -6.66 -25.70 -4.71
C ARG A 80 -7.86 -26.27 -3.96
N VAL A 81 -9.06 -25.90 -4.41
CA VAL A 81 -10.26 -26.73 -4.33
C VAL A 81 -10.51 -27.29 -5.72
#